data_AF-A0A7V7SX42-F1
#
_entry.id   AF-A0A7V7SX42-F1
#
_cell.length_a   1.000
_cell.length_b   1.000
_cell.length_c   1.000
_cell.angle_alpha   90.00
_cell.angle_beta   90.00
_cell.angle_gamma   90.00
#
_symmetry.space_group_name_H-M   'P 1'
#
loop_
_entity.id
_entity.type
_entity.pdbx_description
1 polymer ?
#
loop_
_entity_poly.entity_id
_entity_poly.type
_entity_poly.pdbx_seq_one_letter_code
_entity_poly.pdbx_strand_id
1 'polypeptide(L)'
;MTNSQRKEDWRRKGQEAYLRGAFLNWRRYSPKSPEWEHEHCEFCFAKISTNPADENAAYATEDLNCWICKTCFQDFSEEFNWVVSEE
;
A
#
# COMPACT_ATOMS: atom_id res chain seq x y z
N MET A 1 -0.56 23.52 5.84
CA MET A 1 -0.25 23.03 4.47
C MET A 1 -1.48 23.27 3.62
N THR A 2 -1.37 24.06 2.54
CA THR A 2 -2.52 24.46 1.73
C THR A 2 -3.06 23.29 0.92
N ASN A 3 -4.39 23.27 0.75
CA ASN A 3 -5.19 22.20 0.16
C ASN A 3 -4.84 21.85 -1.31
N SER A 4 -3.91 22.58 -1.93
CA SER A 4 -3.64 22.56 -3.38
C SER A 4 -2.47 21.65 -3.80
N GLN A 5 -1.47 21.42 -2.94
CA GLN A 5 -0.34 20.51 -3.26
C GLN A 5 -0.76 19.03 -3.21
N ARG A 6 -1.89 18.72 -2.56
CA ARG A 6 -2.38 17.35 -2.46
C ARG A 6 -2.85 16.79 -3.79
N LYS A 7 -3.25 17.55 -4.81
CA LYS A 7 -3.86 16.97 -6.02
C LYS A 7 -2.87 16.46 -7.08
N GLU A 8 -1.59 16.84 -7.03
CA GLU A 8 -0.60 16.56 -8.09
C GLU A 8 0.51 15.58 -7.65
N ASP A 9 0.24 14.72 -6.67
CA ASP A 9 1.21 13.71 -6.26
C ASP A 9 1.40 12.68 -7.38
N TRP A 10 2.65 12.50 -7.83
CA TRP A 10 3.01 11.61 -8.93
C TRP A 10 2.67 10.14 -8.66
N ARG A 11 2.49 9.76 -7.39
CA ARG A 11 2.10 8.41 -6.96
C ARG A 11 0.65 8.07 -7.33
N ARG A 12 -0.19 9.07 -7.62
CA ARG A 12 -1.57 8.85 -8.10
C ARG A 12 -1.57 8.52 -9.59
N LYS A 13 -2.09 7.34 -9.91
CA LYS A 13 -2.15 6.73 -11.24
C LYS A 13 -3.51 6.08 -11.54
N GLY A 14 -4.54 6.36 -10.75
CA GLY A 14 -5.88 5.78 -10.92
C GLY A 14 -6.28 4.80 -9.81
N GLN A 15 -5.48 4.67 -8.74
CA GLN A 15 -5.75 3.78 -7.62
C GLN A 15 -7.11 4.03 -6.97
N GLU A 16 -7.61 5.27 -7.03
CA GLU A 16 -8.90 5.67 -6.47
C GLU A 16 -10.08 4.86 -7.02
N ALA A 17 -9.93 4.26 -8.20
CA ALA A 17 -10.97 3.44 -8.82
C ALA A 17 -11.21 2.09 -8.08
N TYR A 18 -10.22 1.59 -7.34
CA TYR A 18 -10.30 0.27 -6.68
C TYR A 18 -9.84 0.27 -5.22
N LEU A 19 -9.04 1.25 -4.78
CA LEU A 19 -8.59 1.33 -3.39
C LEU A 19 -9.44 2.28 -2.53
N ARG A 20 -10.35 3.08 -3.10
CA ARG A 20 -11.17 3.99 -2.30
C ARG A 20 -12.14 3.20 -1.40
N GLY A 21 -12.09 3.45 -0.10
CA GLY A 21 -12.89 2.73 0.90
C GLY A 21 -12.44 1.29 1.14
N ALA A 22 -11.27 0.88 0.64
CA ALA A 22 -10.78 -0.48 0.81
C ALA A 22 -10.46 -0.79 2.29
N PHE A 23 -10.69 -2.05 2.65
CA PHE A 23 -10.23 -2.62 3.91
C PHE A 23 -8.79 -3.08 3.77
N LEU A 24 -7.94 -2.65 4.71
CA LEU A 24 -6.51 -2.92 4.70
C LEU A 24 -6.07 -3.53 6.02
N ASN A 25 -5.20 -4.54 5.95
CA ASN A 25 -4.57 -5.17 7.10
C ASN A 25 -3.07 -4.92 7.09
N TRP A 26 -2.51 -4.53 8.23
CA TRP A 26 -1.05 -4.48 8.36
C TRP A 26 -0.51 -5.91 8.43
N ARG A 27 0.23 -6.33 7.39
CA ARG A 27 0.71 -7.70 7.25
C ARG A 27 2.19 -7.72 6.93
N ARG A 28 2.90 -8.71 7.49
CA ARG A 28 4.27 -9.04 7.07
C ARG A 28 4.21 -9.75 5.74
N TYR A 29 5.12 -9.39 4.84
CA TYR A 29 5.24 -10.08 3.57
C TYR A 29 5.74 -11.51 3.77
N SER A 30 5.09 -12.44 3.09
CA SER A 30 5.51 -13.84 3.04
C SER A 30 5.33 -14.35 1.61
N PRO A 31 6.41 -14.81 0.94
CA PRO A 31 6.33 -15.29 -0.42
C PRO A 31 5.47 -16.56 -0.48
N LYS A 32 4.49 -16.60 -1.39
CA LYS A 32 3.63 -17.78 -1.61
C LYS A 32 4.35 -18.90 -2.38
N SER A 33 5.43 -18.55 -3.08
CA SER A 33 6.26 -19.45 -3.89
C SER A 33 7.68 -18.89 -3.96
N PRO A 34 8.73 -19.72 -4.14
CA PRO A 34 10.09 -19.25 -4.37
C PRO A 34 10.24 -18.30 -5.58
N GLU A 35 9.36 -18.41 -6.56
CA GLU A 35 9.37 -17.57 -7.77
C GLU A 35 8.76 -16.18 -7.54
N TRP A 36 8.04 -16.00 -6.43
CA TRP A 36 7.34 -14.76 -6.09
C TRP A 36 7.99 -14.16 -4.85
N GLU A 37 9.15 -13.53 -5.06
CA GLU A 37 10.02 -13.08 -3.97
C GLU A 37 9.69 -11.69 -3.39
N HIS A 38 8.87 -10.90 -4.10
CA HIS A 38 8.47 -9.56 -3.66
C HIS A 38 7.14 -9.10 -4.25
N GLU A 39 6.56 -8.08 -3.61
CA GLU A 39 5.45 -7.27 -4.10
C GLU A 39 5.90 -5.83 -4.25
N HIS A 40 5.06 -5.02 -4.88
CA HIS A 40 5.29 -3.59 -5.01
C HIS A 40 4.19 -2.79 -4.32
N CYS A 41 4.59 -1.66 -3.72
CA CYS A 41 3.63 -0.67 -3.27
C CYS A 41 2.87 -0.11 -4.48
N GLU A 42 1.54 -0.14 -4.42
CA GLU A 42 0.64 0.29 -5.50
C GLU A 42 0.80 1.78 -5.89
N PHE A 43 1.41 2.58 -5.00
CA PHE A 43 1.58 4.02 -5.16
C PHE A 43 2.98 4.42 -5.63
N CYS A 44 4.02 3.92 -4.94
CA CYS A 44 5.39 4.35 -5.17
C CYS A 44 6.29 3.26 -5.76
N PHE A 45 5.77 2.05 -5.99
CA PHE A 45 6.51 0.88 -6.47
C PHE A 45 7.67 0.44 -5.56
N ALA A 46 7.76 0.95 -4.33
CA ALA A 46 8.71 0.46 -3.34
C ALA A 46 8.53 -1.06 -3.16
N LYS A 47 9.64 -1.78 -3.07
CA LYS A 47 9.63 -3.22 -2.90
C LYS A 47 9.19 -3.60 -1.50
N ILE A 48 8.35 -4.63 -1.44
CA ILE A 48 7.85 -5.24 -0.22
C ILE A 48 8.27 -6.71 -0.29
N SER A 49 9.21 -7.11 0.54
CA SER A 49 9.85 -8.43 0.44
C SER A 49 10.33 -8.92 1.80
N THR A 50 10.86 -10.14 1.88
CA THR A 50 11.53 -10.63 3.10
C THR A 50 12.97 -10.12 3.25
N ASN A 51 13.47 -9.34 2.29
CA ASN A 51 14.83 -8.80 2.32
C ASN A 51 14.92 -7.67 3.36
N PRO A 52 15.89 -7.70 4.30
CA PRO A 52 16.08 -6.65 5.30
C PRO A 52 16.29 -5.23 4.74
N ALA A 53 16.68 -5.10 3.47
CA ALA A 53 16.84 -3.81 2.79
C ALA A 53 15.51 -3.20 2.30
N ASP A 54 14.44 -4.00 2.21
CA ASP A 54 13.12 -3.61 1.73
C ASP A 54 12.12 -3.46 2.88
N GLU A 55 10.87 -3.07 2.57
CA GLU A 55 9.79 -3.06 3.54
C GLU A 55 9.28 -4.49 3.77
N ASN A 56 9.47 -4.99 5.00
CA ASN A 56 9.09 -6.36 5.37
C ASN A 56 7.59 -6.51 5.69
N ALA A 57 6.90 -5.38 5.84
CA ALA A 57 5.50 -5.33 6.18
C ALA A 57 4.84 -4.11 5.54
N ALA A 58 3.59 -4.26 5.16
CA ALA A 58 2.81 -3.24 4.49
C ALA A 58 1.32 -3.48 4.74
N TYR A 59 0.51 -2.50 4.39
CA TYR A 59 -0.94 -2.64 4.37
C TYR A 59 -1.35 -3.39 3.12
N ALA A 60 -2.08 -4.49 3.27
CA ALA A 60 -2.56 -5.28 2.14
C ALA A 60 -4.09 -5.37 2.16
N THR A 61 -4.71 -5.43 0.98
CA THR A 61 -6.12 -5.81 0.84
C THR A 61 -6.32 -7.25 1.30
N GLU A 62 -7.56 -7.62 1.66
CA GLU A 62 -7.87 -8.97 2.16
C GLU A 62 -7.50 -10.08 1.16
N ASP A 63 -7.69 -9.80 -0.14
CA ASP A 63 -7.34 -10.69 -1.26
C ASP A 63 -5.83 -10.73 -1.58
N LEU A 64 -5.03 -9.89 -0.91
CA LEU A 64 -3.58 -9.72 -1.11
C LEU A 64 -3.18 -9.25 -2.51
N ASN A 65 -4.11 -8.68 -3.28
CA ASN A 65 -3.83 -8.18 -4.64
C ASN A 65 -3.19 -6.79 -4.64
N CYS A 66 -3.39 -5.99 -3.60
CA CYS A 66 -2.80 -4.67 -3.48
C CYS A 66 -2.00 -4.55 -2.18
N TRP A 67 -0.81 -3.99 -2.29
CA TRP A 67 0.07 -3.71 -1.15
C TRP A 67 0.43 -2.22 -1.11
N ILE A 68 0.44 -1.64 0.09
CA ILE A 68 0.64 -0.22 0.33
C ILE A 68 1.65 -0.08 1.45
N CYS A 69 2.83 0.45 1.14
CA CYS A 69 3.86 0.69 2.15
C CYS A 69 3.36 1.69 3.21
N LYS A 70 3.97 1.65 4.41
CA LYS A 70 3.56 2.49 5.55
C LYS A 70 3.46 3.97 5.21
N THR A 71 4.42 4.50 4.45
CA THR A 71 4.46 5.91 4.06
C THR A 71 3.29 6.27 3.16
N CYS A 72 3.01 5.46 2.12
CA CYS A 72 1.87 5.74 1.23
C CYS A 72 0.54 5.55 1.95
N PHE A 73 0.46 4.60 2.89
CA PHE A 73 -0.72 4.47 3.75
C PHE A 73 -0.98 5.77 4.53
N GLN A 74 0.05 6.30 5.20
CA GLN A 74 -0.08 7.53 5.98
C GLN A 74 -0.47 8.73 5.13
N ASP A 75 0.12 8.87 3.94
CA ASP A 75 -0.12 10.00 3.06
C ASP A 75 -1.52 10.00 2.42
N PHE A 76 -2.09 8.83 2.17
CA PHE A 76 -3.34 8.69 1.39
C PHE A 76 -4.53 8.16 2.19
N SER A 77 -4.35 7.67 3.43
CA SER A 77 -5.41 7.07 4.25
C SER A 77 -6.67 7.92 4.38
N GLU A 78 -6.53 9.21 4.71
CA GLU A 78 -7.64 10.14 4.84
C GLU A 78 -8.35 10.36 3.49
N GLU A 79 -7.59 10.53 2.41
CA GLU A 79 -8.15 10.79 1.08
C GLU A 79 -8.89 9.59 0.48
N PHE A 80 -8.34 8.40 0.69
CA PHE A 80 -8.88 7.14 0.21
C PHE A 80 -9.95 6.59 1.15
N ASN A 81 -10.10 7.14 2.36
CA ASN A 81 -11.00 6.65 3.41
C ASN A 81 -10.76 5.16 3.69
N TRP A 82 -9.51 4.75 3.80
CA TRP A 82 -9.17 3.35 4.11
C TRP A 82 -9.63 2.99 5.51
N VAL A 83 -10.13 1.76 5.64
CA VAL A 83 -10.49 1.17 6.92
C VAL A 83 -9.41 0.15 7.27
N VAL A 84 -8.78 0.32 8.43
CA VAL A 84 -7.85 -0.70 8.94
C VAL A 84 -8.66 -1.72 9.71
N SER A 85 -8.62 -2.97 9.26
CA SER A 85 -9.14 -4.08 10.05
C SER A 85 -8.10 -4.49 11.09
N GLU A 86 -8.53 -4.57 12.34
CA GLU A 86 -7.78 -5.18 13.44
C GLU A 86 -8.11 -6.69 13.40
N GLU A 87 -7.29 -7.48 12.70
CA GLU A 87 -7.31 -8.95 12.87
C GLU A 87 -6.58 -9.37 14.16
#